data_AF-A0A7W0ITP1-F1
#
_entry.id   AF-A0A7W0ITP1-F1
#
_cell.length_a   1.000
_cell.length_b   1.000
_cell.length_c   1.000
_cell.angle_alpha   90.00
_cell.angle_beta   90.00
_cell.angle_gamma   90.00
#
_symmetry.space_group_name_H-M   'P 1'
#
loop_
_entity.id
_entity.type
_entity.pdbx_description
1 polymer ?
#
loop_
_entity_poly.entity_id
_entity_poly.type
_entity_poly.pdbx_seq_one_letter_code
_entity_poly.pdbx_strand_id
1 'polypeptide(L)'
;MINLWNDNEAKAFLNNPLQLRGYASRLLGSRSDLVLHGGGNTSVKIKKENIFGDIEEILYVKGSGVDLTDIQPAGFAPVKLEVLNKMIALENIDDVDLLRLQRSAMTDPDSPNPSIETILH
;
A
#
# COMPACT_ATOMS: atom_id res chain seq x y z
N MET A 1 3.06 -6.59 24.94
CA MET A 1 3.38 -6.50 23.49
C MET A 1 4.83 -6.04 23.37
N ILE A 2 5.64 -6.66 22.51
CA ILE A 2 7.06 -6.33 22.31
C ILE A 2 7.21 -5.52 21.02
N ASN A 3 7.99 -4.45 21.04
CA ASN A 3 8.34 -3.69 19.84
C ASN A 3 9.58 -4.31 19.18
N LEU A 4 9.47 -4.69 17.90
CA LEU A 4 10.55 -5.30 17.10
C LEU A 4 11.27 -4.31 16.19
N TRP A 5 10.92 -3.03 16.23
CA TRP A 5 11.56 -1.99 15.43
C TRP A 5 13.04 -1.86 15.79
N ASN A 6 13.90 -1.87 14.77
CA ASN A 6 15.33 -1.65 14.90
C ASN A 6 15.75 -0.40 14.11
N ASP A 7 16.15 0.64 14.84
CA ASP A 7 16.58 1.92 14.23
C ASP A 7 17.79 1.77 13.31
N ASN A 8 18.68 0.80 13.56
CA ASN A 8 19.85 0.59 12.72
C ASN A 8 19.49 -0.07 11.39
N GLU A 9 18.53 -0.99 11.39
CA GLU A 9 18.00 -1.57 10.15
C GLU A 9 17.18 -0.55 9.37
N ALA A 10 16.31 0.21 10.07
CA ALA A 10 15.47 1.24 9.45
C ALA A 10 16.29 2.33 8.75
N LYS A 11 17.48 2.66 9.26
CA LYS A 11 18.41 3.62 8.63
C LYS A 11 18.76 3.27 7.20
N ALA A 12 18.81 1.99 6.84
CA ALA A 12 19.08 1.54 5.47
C ALA A 12 18.02 2.00 4.45
N PHE A 13 16.82 2.39 4.92
CA PHE A 13 15.68 2.72 4.07
C PHE A 13 15.19 4.17 4.21
N LEU A 14 15.92 5.05 4.92
CA LEU A 14 15.45 6.42 5.22
C LEU A 14 15.08 7.25 3.99
N ASN A 15 15.80 7.03 2.87
CA ASN A 15 15.56 7.73 1.61
C ASN A 15 14.63 6.96 0.66
N ASN A 16 14.05 5.85 1.12
CA ASN A 16 13.14 5.02 0.34
C ASN A 16 11.91 4.64 1.19
N PRO A 17 10.88 5.51 1.23
CA PRO A 17 9.69 5.30 2.04
C PRO A 17 8.96 3.97 1.75
N LEU A 18 9.01 3.49 0.50
CA LEU A 18 8.39 2.22 0.12
C LEU A 18 9.14 1.02 0.70
N GLN A 19 10.48 1.04 0.67
CA GLN A 19 11.28 0.00 1.33
C GLN A 19 11.13 0.05 2.86
N LEU A 20 11.08 1.25 3.45
CA LEU A 20 10.83 1.41 4.88
C LEU A 20 9.44 0.88 5.28
N ARG A 21 8.43 1.10 4.44
CA ARG A 21 7.09 0.52 4.62
C ARG A 21 7.13 -1.00 4.52
N GLY A 22 7.84 -1.56 3.55
CA GLY A 22 8.07 -3.00 3.45
C GLY A 22 8.72 -3.56 4.72
N TYR A 23 9.75 -2.90 5.24
CA TYR A 23 10.40 -3.27 6.50
C TYR A 23 9.41 -3.32 7.67
N ALA A 24 8.68 -2.23 7.91
CA ALA A 24 7.67 -2.18 8.97
C ALA A 24 6.58 -3.25 8.80
N SER A 25 6.19 -3.53 7.55
CA SER A 25 5.18 -4.55 7.22
C SER A 25 5.64 -5.95 7.60
N ARG A 26 6.91 -6.29 7.35
CA ARG A 26 7.49 -7.59 7.74
C ARG A 26 7.57 -7.77 9.25
N LEU A 27 7.84 -6.69 10.00
CA LEU A 27 7.78 -6.74 11.46
C LEU A 27 6.37 -7.12 11.95
N LEU A 28 5.32 -6.54 11.35
CA LEU A 28 3.92 -6.88 11.66
C LEU A 28 3.58 -8.31 11.20
N GLY A 29 3.97 -8.70 9.99
CA GLY A 29 3.69 -10.03 9.44
C GLY A 29 4.36 -11.16 10.23
N SER A 30 5.54 -10.92 10.81
CA SER A 30 6.25 -11.90 11.65
C SER A 30 5.53 -12.27 12.96
N ARG A 31 4.44 -11.56 13.29
CA ARG A 31 3.68 -11.69 14.52
C ARG A 31 2.31 -12.29 14.24
N SER A 32 2.17 -13.60 14.48
CA SER A 32 0.90 -14.32 14.32
C SER A 32 -0.22 -13.84 15.25
N ASP A 33 0.12 -13.14 16.34
CA ASP A 33 -0.83 -12.48 17.24
C ASP A 33 -1.33 -11.12 16.74
N LEU A 34 -0.70 -10.54 15.72
CA LEU A 34 -1.11 -9.29 15.08
C LEU A 34 -1.75 -9.52 13.71
N VAL A 35 -1.21 -10.47 12.94
CA VAL A 35 -1.64 -10.75 11.58
C VAL A 35 -1.82 -12.25 11.42
N LEU A 36 -3.05 -12.68 11.14
CA LEU A 36 -3.33 -14.04 10.71
C LEU A 36 -2.93 -14.19 9.23
N HIS A 37 -2.39 -15.36 8.86
CA HIS A 37 -1.82 -15.65 7.54
C HIS A 37 -2.61 -15.03 6.38
N GLY A 38 -1.94 -14.26 5.52
CA GLY A 38 -2.52 -13.59 4.36
C GLY A 38 -3.32 -12.31 4.65
N GLY A 39 -3.62 -12.01 5.92
CA GLY A 39 -4.33 -10.81 6.36
C GLY A 39 -3.43 -9.59 6.55
N GLY A 40 -4.04 -8.48 6.99
CA GLY A 40 -3.36 -7.22 7.28
C GLY A 40 -3.06 -6.39 6.03
N ASN A 41 -3.22 -5.08 6.16
CA ASN A 41 -2.91 -4.11 5.12
C ASN A 41 -1.99 -3.02 5.66
N THR A 42 -1.02 -2.62 4.84
CA THR A 42 -0.13 -1.51 5.13
C THR A 42 -0.04 -0.64 3.90
N SER A 43 0.25 0.64 4.10
CA SER A 43 0.39 1.58 3.00
C SER A 43 1.41 2.68 3.28
N VAL A 44 1.83 3.37 2.22
CA VAL A 44 2.61 4.60 2.28
C VAL A 44 2.24 5.52 1.13
N LYS A 45 2.13 6.83 1.41
CA LYS A 45 1.85 7.87 0.41
C LYS A 45 3.19 8.44 -0.08
N ILE A 46 3.38 8.52 -1.39
CA ILE A 46 4.61 8.99 -2.02
C ILE A 46 4.26 9.93 -3.17
N LYS A 47 4.92 11.10 -3.23
CA LYS A 47 4.87 11.99 -4.39
C LYS A 47 5.82 11.48 -5.47
N LYS A 48 5.33 11.34 -6.69
CA LYS A 48 6.10 10.86 -7.83
C LYS A 48 5.78 11.68 -9.07
N GLU A 49 6.81 12.04 -9.83
CA GLU A 49 6.65 12.63 -11.15
C GLU A 49 6.26 11.55 -12.17
N ASN A 50 5.20 11.78 -12.94
CA ASN A 50 4.78 10.87 -14.01
C ASN A 50 5.54 11.16 -15.32
N ILE A 51 5.28 10.38 -16.38
CA ILE A 51 5.96 10.54 -17.67
C ILE A 51 5.66 11.86 -18.39
N PHE A 52 4.62 12.59 -17.95
CA PHE A 52 4.21 13.88 -18.48
C PHE A 52 4.80 15.07 -17.71
N GLY A 53 5.54 14.81 -16.61
CA GLY A 53 6.13 15.83 -15.74
C GLY A 53 5.22 16.29 -14.60
N ASP A 54 4.04 15.69 -14.42
CA ASP A 54 3.14 16.06 -13.34
C ASP A 54 3.52 15.33 -12.04
N ILE A 55 3.47 16.05 -10.92
CA ILE A 55 3.65 15.46 -9.58
C ILE A 55 2.31 14.87 -9.12
N GLU A 56 2.27 13.55 -8.97
CA GLU A 56 1.11 12.80 -8.47
C GLU A 56 1.37 12.29 -7.06
N GLU A 57 0.34 12.31 -6.20
CA GLU A 57 0.37 11.59 -4.92
C GLU A 57 -0.14 10.17 -5.13
N ILE A 58 0.73 9.19 -4.85
CA ILE A 58 0.45 7.78 -5.04
C ILE A 58 0.39 7.08 -3.69
N LEU A 59 -0.70 6.37 -3.45
CA LEU A 59 -0.83 5.43 -2.34
C LEU A 59 -0.27 4.07 -2.77
N TYR A 60 0.84 3.65 -2.17
CA TYR A 60 1.33 2.28 -2.29
C TYR A 60 0.70 1.48 -1.17
N VAL A 61 -0.26 0.62 -1.51
CA VAL A 61 -1.00 -0.23 -0.56
C VAL A 61 -0.66 -1.68 -0.83
N LYS A 62 -0.60 -2.52 0.21
CA LYS A 62 -0.37 -3.96 0.06
C LYS A 62 -1.31 -4.57 -0.99
N GLY A 63 -0.73 -5.37 -1.88
CA GLY A 63 -1.45 -6.07 -2.94
C GLY A 63 -2.29 -7.24 -2.41
N SER A 64 -3.44 -7.48 -3.02
CA SER A 64 -4.25 -8.67 -2.77
C SER A 64 -3.43 -9.96 -3.00
N GLY A 65 -3.48 -10.89 -2.04
CA GLY A 65 -2.73 -12.16 -2.10
C GLY A 65 -1.26 -12.09 -1.69
N VAL A 66 -0.70 -10.91 -1.39
CA VAL A 66 0.67 -10.77 -0.89
C VAL A 66 0.72 -11.06 0.61
N ASP A 67 1.77 -11.72 1.11
CA ASP A 67 1.97 -11.91 2.55
C ASP A 67 2.82 -10.77 3.12
N LEU A 68 2.48 -10.26 4.31
CA LEU A 68 3.27 -9.19 4.94
C LEU A 68 4.65 -9.69 5.42
N THR A 69 4.82 -10.98 5.67
CA THR A 69 6.07 -11.58 6.19
C THR A 69 7.26 -11.43 5.26
N ASP A 70 7.03 -11.42 3.94
CA ASP A 70 8.09 -11.34 2.92
C ASP A 70 7.91 -10.16 1.94
N ILE A 71 6.88 -9.32 2.13
CA ILE A 71 6.52 -8.24 1.22
C ILE A 71 7.72 -7.36 0.83
N GLN A 72 7.89 -7.21 -0.48
CA GLN A 72 8.87 -6.32 -1.11
C GLN A 72 8.15 -5.14 -1.76
N PRO A 73 8.87 -4.11 -2.26
CA PRO A 73 8.24 -2.99 -2.97
C PRO A 73 7.27 -3.40 -4.09
N ALA A 74 7.56 -4.49 -4.82
CA ALA A 74 6.69 -5.03 -5.87
C ALA A 74 5.38 -5.66 -5.35
N GLY A 75 5.29 -5.92 -4.04
CA GLY A 75 4.07 -6.40 -3.40
C GLY A 75 3.07 -5.30 -3.05
N PHE A 76 3.38 -4.03 -3.38
CA PHE A 76 2.48 -2.90 -3.18
C PHE A 76 1.84 -2.47 -4.51
N ALA A 77 0.53 -2.31 -4.51
CA ALA A 77 -0.24 -1.70 -5.59
C ALA A 77 -0.14 -0.17 -5.51
N PRO A 78 0.30 0.52 -6.58
CA PRO A 78 0.37 1.97 -6.60
C PRO A 78 -0.92 2.57 -7.16
N VAL A 79 -1.70 3.25 -6.32
CA VAL A 79 -3.00 3.82 -6.68
C VAL A 79 -2.99 5.35 -6.55
N LYS A 80 -3.54 6.07 -7.53
CA LYS A 80 -3.63 7.54 -7.48
C LYS A 80 -4.49 7.99 -6.30
N LEU A 81 -3.89 8.73 -5.37
CA LEU A 81 -4.57 9.18 -4.15
C LEU A 81 -5.70 10.17 -4.46
N GLU A 82 -5.56 10.97 -5.51
CA GLU A 82 -6.63 11.87 -5.97
C GLU A 82 -7.93 11.12 -6.28
N VAL A 83 -7.84 9.97 -6.94
CA VAL A 83 -9.02 9.17 -7.29
C VAL A 83 -9.64 8.58 -6.02
N LEU A 84 -8.83 8.05 -5.11
CA LEU A 84 -9.31 7.53 -3.81
C LEU A 84 -10.04 8.60 -3.01
N ASN A 85 -9.52 9.83 -2.96
CA ASN A 85 -10.18 10.94 -2.27
C ASN A 85 -11.53 11.29 -2.89
N LYS A 86 -11.65 11.26 -4.23
CA LYS A 86 -12.94 11.47 -4.91
C LYS A 86 -13.93 10.35 -4.60
N MET A 87 -13.45 9.11 -4.48
CA MET A 87 -14.29 7.95 -4.13
C MET A 87 -14.84 8.06 -2.70
N ILE A 88 -14.04 8.50 -1.73
CA ILE A 88 -14.49 8.70 -0.33
C ILE A 88 -15.60 9.76 -0.24
N ALA A 89 -15.61 10.73 -1.15
CA ALA A 89 -16.62 11.78 -1.18
C ALA A 89 -17.98 11.35 -1.79
N LEU A 90 -18.06 10.13 -2.35
CA LEU A 90 -19.32 9.60 -2.87
C LEU A 90 -20.24 9.16 -1.72
N GLU A 91 -21.52 9.49 -1.81
CA GLU A 91 -22.52 9.06 -0.82
C GLU A 91 -22.70 7.54 -0.81
N ASN A 92 -22.67 6.93 -1.99
CA ASN A 92 -22.77 5.49 -2.17
C ASN A 92 -21.86 5.05 -3.32
N ILE A 93 -21.20 3.91 -3.14
CA ILE A 93 -20.44 3.18 -4.15
C ILE A 93 -20.58 1.69 -3.87
N ASP A 94 -20.91 0.89 -4.88
CA ASP A 94 -20.97 -0.56 -4.70
C ASP A 94 -19.58 -1.19 -4.77
N ASP A 95 -19.45 -2.42 -4.28
CA ASP A 95 -18.17 -3.13 -4.24
C ASP A 95 -17.55 -3.31 -5.64
N VAL A 96 -18.38 -3.54 -6.66
CA VAL A 96 -17.89 -3.80 -8.03
C VAL A 96 -17.25 -2.54 -8.60
N ASP A 97 -17.91 -1.40 -8.44
CA ASP A 97 -17.42 -0.11 -8.89
C ASP A 97 -16.26 0.38 -8.02
N LEU A 98 -16.25 0.10 -6.72
CA LEU A 98 -15.12 0.35 -5.82
C LEU A 98 -13.85 -0.37 -6.34
N LEU A 99 -13.95 -1.68 -6.59
CA LEU A 99 -12.82 -2.47 -7.09
C LEU A 99 -12.38 -2.01 -8.49
N ARG A 100 -13.33 -1.72 -9.39
CA ARG A 100 -13.02 -1.25 -10.75
C ARG A 100 -12.30 0.08 -10.73
N LEU A 101 -12.79 1.05 -9.95
CA LEU A 101 -12.18 2.37 -9.87
C LEU A 101 -10.79 2.30 -9.25
N GLN A 102 -10.61 1.56 -8.15
CA GLN A 102 -9.29 1.35 -7.54
C GLN A 102 -8.29 0.76 -8.54
N ARG A 103 -8.68 -0.27 -9.32
CA ARG A 103 -7.82 -0.88 -10.34
C ARG A 103 -7.51 0.07 -11.50
N SER A 104 -8.51 0.82 -11.97
CA SER A 104 -8.32 1.82 -13.04
C SER A 104 -7.41 2.97 -12.63
N ALA A 105 -7.33 3.26 -11.33
CA ALA A 105 -6.50 4.30 -10.76
C ALA A 105 -5.06 3.85 -10.49
N MET A 106 -4.69 2.62 -10.83
CA MET A 106 -3.32 2.14 -10.67
C MET A 106 -2.38 2.84 -11.65
N THR A 107 -1.20 3.24 -11.18
CA THR A 107 -0.17 3.84 -12.05
C THR A 107 0.74 2.81 -12.71
N ASP A 108 0.70 1.57 -12.25
CA ASP A 108 1.41 0.43 -12.82
C ASP A 108 0.43 -0.74 -12.93
N PRO A 109 -0.04 -1.09 -14.14
CA PRO A 109 -1.01 -2.17 -14.33
C PRO A 109 -0.43 -3.57 -14.12
N ASP A 110 0.91 -3.73 -14.11
CA ASP A 110 1.57 -5.01 -13.89
C ASP A 110 1.76 -5.32 -12.39
N SER A 111 1.51 -4.33 -11.53
CA SER A 111 1.49 -4.51 -10.07
C SER A 111 0.30 -5.38 -9.61
N PRO A 112 0.38 -6.00 -8.42
CA PRO A 112 -0.76 -6.71 -7.85
C PRO A 112 -1.97 -5.80 -7.70
N ASN A 113 -3.18 -6.37 -7.70
CA ASN A 113 -4.39 -5.59 -7.42
C ASN A 113 -4.33 -5.00 -6.00
N PRO A 114 -4.81 -3.77 -5.78
CA PRO A 114 -4.91 -3.20 -4.45
C PRO A 114 -5.79 -4.06 -3.54
N SER A 115 -5.59 -3.95 -2.23
CA SER A 115 -6.53 -4.50 -1.24
C SER A 115 -7.91 -3.86 -1.39
N ILE A 116 -8.99 -4.59 -1.13
CA ILE A 116 -10.35 -4.02 -1.11
C ILE A 116 -10.44 -2.88 -0.07
N GLU A 117 -9.71 -3.02 1.04
CA GLU A 117 -9.64 -2.05 2.13
C GLU A 117 -8.82 -0.80 1.82
N THR A 118 -8.33 -0.63 0.57
CA THR A 118 -7.51 0.53 0.16
C THR A 118 -8.13 1.88 0.50
N ILE A 119 -9.47 1.97 0.51
CA ILE A 119 -10.19 3.20 0.84
C ILE A 119 -10.02 3.64 2.31
N LEU A 120 -9.54 2.75 3.19
CA LEU A 120 -9.26 3.04 4.60
C LEU A 120 -7.87 3.68 4.82
N HIS A 121 -7.03 3.76 3.79
CA HIS A 121 -5.61 4.14 3.86
C HIS A 121 -5.32 5.56 3.36
#